data_AF-A0AAU6P0Q6-F1
#
_entry.id   AF-A0AAU6P0Q6-F1
#
_cell.length_a   1.000
_cell.length_b   1.000
_cell.length_c   1.000
_cell.angle_alpha   90.00
_cell.angle_beta   90.00
_cell.angle_gamma   90.00
#
_symmetry.space_group_name_H-M   'P 1'
#
loop_
_entity.id
_entity.type
_entity.pdbx_description
1 polymer ?
#
loop_
_entity_poly.entity_id
_entity_poly.type
_entity_poly.pdbx_seq_one_letter_code
_entity_poly.pdbx_strand_id
1 'polypeptide(L)'
;MKQKTNAMTKEKLIEKIKCQVYKSRELIDGNGGFHIRRGMAHAISGYCEDVFALYVAQYLNRTDLKFFVDKVISTRFPGNEKSTSFKPDLAIINENNVLTHYFDLKTNLGWNRKLENYLTEKDNFIRKLKNHNKAWVTSKRDWLKNVDDKGNEIKFNKTFKLDSRENITISDDLEYHMVVVFGGNMNEEDMIRNIDVANTLSCVRINVLYENKQINNKAFENIHMVLKPLLGT
;
A
#
# COMPACT_ATOMS: atom_id res chain seq x y z
N MET A 1 -19.99 -28.97 4.36
CA MET A 1 -19.54 -27.91 5.28
C MET A 1 -18.80 -26.84 4.47
N LYS A 2 -19.36 -25.64 4.30
CA LYS A 2 -18.61 -24.52 3.70
C LYS A 2 -17.53 -24.12 4.71
N GLN A 3 -16.24 -24.23 4.35
CA GLN A 3 -15.17 -23.66 5.16
C GLN A 3 -15.49 -22.17 5.36
N LYS A 4 -15.62 -21.72 6.62
CA LYS A 4 -15.61 -20.29 6.95
C LYS A 4 -14.27 -19.76 6.44
N THR A 5 -14.28 -19.08 5.30
CA THR A 5 -13.11 -18.35 4.83
C THR A 5 -12.73 -17.36 5.93
N ASN A 6 -11.53 -17.51 6.48
CA ASN A 6 -10.97 -16.61 7.50
C ASN A 6 -10.60 -15.26 6.85
N ALA A 7 -11.59 -14.55 6.31
CA ALA A 7 -11.39 -13.23 5.74
C ALA A 7 -10.86 -12.26 6.81
N MET A 8 -9.92 -11.41 6.40
CA MET A 8 -9.32 -10.38 7.23
C MET A 8 -10.32 -9.25 7.38
N THR A 9 -10.80 -9.04 8.61
CA THR A 9 -11.63 -7.90 8.95
C THR A 9 -10.75 -6.67 9.26
N LYS A 10 -11.37 -5.48 9.31
CA LYS A 10 -10.67 -4.25 9.70
C LYS A 10 -10.08 -4.35 11.12
N GLU A 11 -10.78 -5.01 12.05
CA GLU A 11 -10.29 -5.27 13.40
C GLU A 11 -9.05 -6.15 13.37
N LYS A 12 -9.07 -7.26 12.61
CA LYS A 12 -7.92 -8.15 12.46
C LYS A 12 -6.72 -7.46 11.81
N LEU A 13 -6.95 -6.61 10.81
CA LEU A 13 -5.89 -5.81 10.17
C LEU A 13 -5.21 -4.91 11.21
N ILE A 14 -5.99 -4.11 11.93
CA ILE A 14 -5.46 -3.17 12.93
C ILE A 14 -4.78 -3.90 14.09
N GLU A 15 -5.36 -5.01 14.55
CA GLU A 15 -4.78 -5.85 15.60
C GLU A 15 -3.41 -6.42 15.19
N LYS A 16 -3.30 -6.98 13.97
CA LYS A 16 -2.03 -7.49 13.45
C LYS A 16 -0.96 -6.40 13.39
N ILE A 17 -1.30 -5.22 12.88
CA ILE A 17 -0.34 -4.11 12.81
C ILE A 17 0.05 -3.63 14.22
N LYS A 18 -0.89 -3.49 15.16
CA LYS A 18 -0.59 -3.14 16.55
C LYS A 18 0.34 -4.16 17.23
N CYS A 19 0.08 -5.44 17.02
CA CYS A 19 0.93 -6.51 17.55
C CYS A 19 2.36 -6.39 16.99
N GLN A 20 2.51 -6.13 15.70
CA GLN A 20 3.82 -5.93 15.08
C GLN A 20 4.54 -4.69 15.62
N VAL A 21 3.82 -3.57 15.83
CA VAL A 21 4.38 -2.38 16.48
C VAL A 21 4.87 -2.69 17.89
N TYR A 22 4.10 -3.44 18.67
CA TYR A 22 4.51 -3.84 20.02
C TYR A 22 5.80 -4.67 20.00
N LYS A 23 5.85 -5.73 19.17
CA LYS A 23 7.05 -6.56 18.98
C LYS A 23 8.25 -5.73 18.52
N SER A 24 8.03 -4.74 17.66
CA SER A 24 9.11 -3.87 17.19
C SER A 24 9.72 -3.00 18.30
N ARG A 25 9.16 -2.93 19.50
CA ARG A 25 9.76 -2.19 20.63
C ARG A 25 10.69 -3.05 21.48
N GLU A 26 10.69 -4.36 21.25
CA GLU A 26 11.55 -5.30 21.96
C GLU A 26 13.00 -5.22 21.45
N LEU A 27 13.95 -5.48 22.33
CA LEU A 27 15.37 -5.58 21.98
C LEU A 27 15.63 -6.98 21.42
N ILE A 28 16.24 -7.06 20.25
CA ILE A 28 16.55 -8.33 19.57
C ILE A 28 17.45 -9.20 20.44
N ASP A 29 18.49 -8.60 21.01
CA ASP A 29 19.51 -9.29 21.80
C ASP A 29 19.21 -9.23 23.32
N GLY A 30 18.00 -8.83 23.70
CA GLY A 30 17.65 -8.54 25.09
C GLY A 30 18.35 -7.28 25.63
N ASN A 31 18.24 -7.06 26.94
CA ASN A 31 18.82 -5.89 27.61
C ASN A 31 20.10 -6.21 28.40
N GLY A 32 20.55 -7.47 28.43
CA GLY A 32 21.73 -7.90 29.19
C GLY A 32 21.68 -7.60 30.69
N GLY A 33 20.48 -7.44 31.27
CA GLY A 33 20.30 -7.03 32.67
C GLY A 33 20.36 -5.50 32.90
N PHE A 34 20.54 -4.70 31.86
CA PHE A 34 20.58 -3.23 31.94
C PHE A 34 19.20 -2.59 31.70
N HIS A 35 19.04 -1.32 32.08
CA HIS A 35 17.83 -0.53 31.85
C HIS A 35 17.74 0.06 30.44
N ILE A 36 17.87 -0.79 29.42
CA ILE A 36 17.81 -0.37 28.02
C ILE A 36 16.34 -0.38 27.56
N ARG A 37 15.90 0.74 26.98
CA ARG A 37 14.60 0.86 26.30
C ARG A 37 14.83 1.34 24.88
N ARG A 38 14.04 0.82 23.95
CA ARG A 38 14.14 1.11 22.53
C ARG A 38 12.87 1.81 22.04
N GLY A 39 13.05 2.80 21.17
CA GLY A 39 11.93 3.44 20.49
C GLY A 39 11.28 2.52 19.45
N MET A 40 12.08 1.96 18.53
CA MET A 40 11.68 0.95 17.54
C MET A 40 12.90 0.16 17.06
N ALA A 41 12.73 -1.13 16.77
CA ALA A 41 13.77 -2.11 16.47
C ALA A 41 13.96 -2.34 14.98
N HIS A 42 12.85 -2.29 14.23
CA HIS A 42 12.76 -2.79 12.87
C HIS A 42 11.81 -1.94 12.04
N ALA A 43 12.03 -1.95 10.72
CA ALA A 43 11.10 -1.39 9.76
C ALA A 43 9.79 -2.22 9.80
N ILE A 44 8.72 -1.61 10.31
CA ILE A 44 7.38 -2.20 10.34
C ILE A 44 6.60 -1.96 9.04
N SER A 45 7.11 -1.10 8.15
CA SER A 45 6.40 -0.65 6.94
C SER A 45 6.07 -1.81 6.02
N GLY A 46 7.06 -2.64 5.65
CA GLY A 46 6.84 -3.81 4.78
C GLY A 46 5.80 -4.78 5.31
N TYR A 47 5.80 -5.05 6.63
CA TYR A 47 4.75 -5.88 7.24
C TYR A 47 3.37 -5.23 7.14
N CYS A 48 3.27 -3.91 7.34
CA CYS A 48 2.00 -3.19 7.18
C CYS A 48 1.49 -3.26 5.74
N GLU A 49 2.40 -3.10 4.77
CA GLU A 49 2.12 -3.17 3.33
C GLU A 49 1.57 -4.56 2.96
N ASP A 50 2.23 -5.64 3.39
CA ASP A 50 1.81 -7.02 3.15
C ASP A 50 0.42 -7.33 3.74
N VAL A 51 0.20 -6.96 5.00
CA VAL A 51 -1.07 -7.25 5.69
C VAL A 51 -2.21 -6.43 5.08
N PHE A 52 -1.96 -5.18 4.67
CA PHE A 52 -2.94 -4.37 3.96
C PHE A 52 -3.26 -4.92 2.57
N ALA A 53 -2.25 -5.35 1.81
CA ALA A 53 -2.45 -6.01 0.53
C ALA A 53 -3.32 -7.27 0.68
N LEU A 54 -3.06 -8.09 1.70
CA LEU A 54 -3.87 -9.27 2.00
C LEU A 54 -5.31 -8.89 2.39
N TYR A 55 -5.50 -7.85 3.17
CA TYR A 55 -6.82 -7.33 3.52
C TYR A 55 -7.62 -6.93 2.27
N VAL A 56 -7.02 -6.12 1.39
CA VAL A 56 -7.66 -5.66 0.15
C VAL A 56 -7.94 -6.82 -0.80
N ALA A 57 -6.98 -7.74 -0.97
CA ALA A 57 -7.15 -8.90 -1.83
C ALA A 57 -8.27 -9.83 -1.34
N GLN A 58 -8.38 -10.07 -0.03
CA GLN A 58 -9.47 -10.87 0.55
C GLN A 58 -10.82 -10.16 0.49
N TYR A 59 -10.85 -8.82 0.59
CA TYR A 59 -12.06 -8.04 0.40
C TYR A 59 -12.59 -8.15 -1.03
N LEU A 60 -11.71 -8.02 -2.02
CA LEU A 60 -12.07 -8.13 -3.44
C LEU A 60 -12.37 -9.57 -3.86
N ASN A 61 -11.69 -10.55 -3.25
CA ASN A 61 -11.84 -11.98 -3.50
C ASN A 61 -11.80 -12.35 -5.00
N ARG A 62 -10.90 -11.69 -5.75
CA ARG A 62 -10.70 -11.89 -7.19
C ARG A 62 -9.27 -12.34 -7.47
N THR A 63 -9.13 -13.42 -8.22
CA THR A 63 -7.83 -14.06 -8.54
C THR A 63 -7.24 -13.58 -9.87
N ASP A 64 -8.02 -12.84 -10.66
CA ASP A 64 -7.62 -12.29 -11.95
C ASP A 64 -6.99 -10.89 -11.83
N LEU A 65 -7.13 -10.24 -10.68
CA LEU A 65 -6.44 -9.00 -10.34
C LEU A 65 -4.98 -9.28 -9.95
N LYS A 66 -4.10 -8.34 -10.25
CA LYS A 66 -2.69 -8.35 -9.83
C LYS A 66 -2.48 -7.34 -8.70
N PHE A 67 -1.96 -7.84 -7.58
CA PHE A 67 -1.58 -7.02 -6.43
C PHE A 67 -0.06 -6.92 -6.39
N PHE A 68 0.47 -5.71 -6.57
CA PHE A 68 1.89 -5.43 -6.49
C PHE A 68 2.19 -4.65 -5.22
N VAL A 69 2.83 -5.31 -4.26
CA VAL A 69 3.28 -4.72 -3.00
C VAL A 69 4.70 -4.20 -3.19
N ASP A 70 4.92 -2.94 -2.85
CA ASP A 70 6.23 -2.29 -2.87
C ASP A 70 6.99 -2.56 -4.20
N LYS A 71 6.29 -2.45 -5.33
CA LYS A 71 6.85 -2.78 -6.65
C LYS A 71 7.11 -1.54 -7.49
N VAL A 72 8.29 -1.50 -8.12
CA VAL A 72 8.67 -0.41 -9.01
C VAL A 72 7.86 -0.47 -10.31
N ILE A 73 7.11 0.59 -10.55
CA ILE A 73 6.45 0.90 -11.81
C ILE A 73 7.20 2.07 -12.44
N SER A 74 7.40 2.02 -13.76
CA SER A 74 8.14 3.06 -14.46
C SER A 74 7.35 3.58 -15.65
N THR A 75 7.55 4.86 -15.95
CA THR A 75 6.96 5.53 -17.11
C THR A 75 8.02 6.43 -17.75
N ARG A 76 7.86 6.76 -19.03
CA ARG A 76 8.74 7.70 -19.74
C ARG A 76 7.87 8.75 -20.42
N PHE A 77 7.75 9.90 -19.74
CA PHE A 77 7.04 11.04 -20.29
C PHE A 77 7.73 11.57 -21.57
N PRO A 78 6.96 12.08 -22.55
CA PRO A 78 7.51 12.71 -23.74
C PRO A 78 8.48 13.85 -23.36
N GLY A 79 9.60 13.95 -24.07
CA GLY A 79 10.64 14.94 -23.79
C GLY A 79 11.61 14.58 -22.65
N ASN A 80 11.36 13.51 -21.89
CA ASN A 80 12.28 13.04 -20.85
C ASN A 80 13.21 11.93 -21.39
N GLU A 81 14.52 12.12 -21.25
CA GLU A 81 15.51 11.06 -21.58
C GLU A 81 15.44 9.88 -20.60
N LYS A 82 15.23 10.17 -19.31
CA LYS A 82 15.16 9.18 -18.23
C LYS A 82 13.72 8.81 -17.90
N SER A 83 13.49 7.54 -17.56
CA SER A 83 12.21 7.10 -17.03
C SER A 83 11.99 7.66 -15.62
N THR A 84 10.75 8.03 -15.31
CA THR A 84 10.29 8.31 -13.96
C THR A 84 9.80 6.99 -13.36
N SER A 85 10.38 6.60 -12.23
CA SER A 85 9.95 5.42 -11.47
C SER A 85 9.18 5.84 -10.24
N PHE A 86 8.16 5.06 -9.90
CA PHE A 86 7.35 5.22 -8.71
C PHE A 86 7.09 3.84 -8.10
N LYS A 87 6.82 3.81 -6.80
CA LYS A 87 6.73 2.58 -6.03
C LYS A 87 5.56 2.72 -5.06
N PRO A 88 4.35 2.33 -5.48
CA PRO A 88 3.21 2.26 -4.58
C PRO A 88 3.47 1.19 -3.51
N ASP A 89 3.04 1.48 -2.28
CA ASP A 89 3.02 0.49 -1.20
C ASP A 89 2.05 -0.67 -1.56
N LEU A 90 0.95 -0.35 -2.25
CA LEU A 90 0.12 -1.32 -2.97
C LEU A 90 -0.41 -0.75 -4.29
N ALA A 91 -0.16 -1.44 -5.39
CA ALA A 91 -0.79 -1.20 -6.68
C ALA A 91 -1.72 -2.35 -7.08
N ILE A 92 -2.87 -2.01 -7.66
CA ILE A 92 -3.83 -2.99 -8.22
C ILE A 92 -3.92 -2.79 -9.72
N ILE A 93 -3.60 -3.86 -10.47
CA ILE A 93 -3.75 -3.91 -11.92
C ILE A 93 -4.85 -4.92 -12.27
N ASN A 94 -5.80 -4.50 -13.09
CA ASN A 94 -6.93 -5.34 -13.49
C ASN A 94 -6.55 -6.35 -14.60
N GLU A 95 -7.50 -7.19 -14.99
CA GLU A 95 -7.36 -8.22 -16.02
C GLU A 95 -6.96 -7.66 -17.40
N ASN A 96 -7.26 -6.39 -17.65
CA ASN A 96 -6.93 -5.67 -18.89
C ASN A 96 -5.58 -4.93 -18.81
N ASN A 97 -4.74 -5.23 -17.82
CA ASN A 97 -3.46 -4.56 -17.57
C ASN A 97 -3.57 -3.03 -17.34
N VAL A 98 -4.67 -2.58 -16.74
CA VAL A 98 -4.87 -1.18 -16.33
C VAL A 98 -4.51 -1.02 -14.85
N LEU A 99 -3.63 -0.08 -14.52
CA LEU A 99 -3.40 0.36 -13.14
C LEU A 99 -4.62 1.14 -12.65
N THR A 100 -5.38 0.53 -11.73
CA THR A 100 -6.64 1.09 -11.23
C THR A 100 -6.49 1.76 -9.87
N HIS A 101 -5.56 1.28 -9.04
CA HIS A 101 -5.38 1.82 -7.69
C HIS A 101 -3.91 2.00 -7.34
N TYR A 102 -3.62 3.12 -6.68
CA TYR A 102 -2.33 3.43 -6.08
C TYR A 102 -2.56 3.75 -4.59
N PHE A 103 -2.16 2.83 -3.70
CA PHE A 103 -2.12 3.07 -2.26
C PHE A 103 -0.69 3.29 -1.77
N ASP A 104 -0.50 4.31 -0.92
CA ASP A 104 0.70 4.52 -0.11
C ASP A 104 0.32 4.44 1.37
N LEU A 105 0.91 3.51 2.10
CA LEU A 105 0.71 3.31 3.52
C LEU A 105 1.71 4.11 4.32
N LYS A 106 1.22 4.78 5.35
CA LYS A 106 2.05 5.42 6.36
C LYS A 106 1.60 4.90 7.70
N THR A 107 2.51 4.28 8.47
CA THR A 107 2.14 3.83 9.81
C THR A 107 1.69 5.01 10.68
N ASN A 108 2.28 6.18 10.44
CA ASN A 108 1.92 7.43 11.09
C ASN A 108 2.37 8.64 10.24
N LEU A 109 1.92 9.86 10.57
CA LEU A 109 2.24 11.08 9.80
C LEU A 109 3.32 11.98 10.42
N GLY A 110 3.97 11.56 11.50
CA GLY A 110 4.95 12.40 12.22
C GLY A 110 6.24 12.70 11.45
N TRP A 111 6.39 12.17 10.23
CA TRP A 111 7.63 12.22 9.45
C TRP A 111 7.70 13.40 8.46
N ASN A 112 6.57 14.01 8.05
CA ASN A 112 6.56 15.06 7.03
C ASN A 112 5.97 16.38 7.54
N ARG A 113 6.85 17.37 7.77
CA ARG A 113 6.47 18.73 8.19
C ARG A 113 5.86 19.58 7.05
N LYS A 114 5.95 19.14 5.79
CA LYS A 114 5.43 19.84 4.60
C LYS A 114 4.52 18.91 3.78
N LEU A 115 3.52 18.33 4.45
CA LEU A 115 2.63 17.37 3.81
C LEU A 115 1.87 17.98 2.62
N GLU A 116 1.47 19.24 2.70
CA GLU A 116 0.81 19.96 1.59
C GLU A 116 1.59 19.91 0.27
N ASN A 117 2.88 20.25 0.30
CA ASN A 117 3.74 20.20 -0.89
C ASN A 117 3.80 18.78 -1.46
N TYR A 118 3.95 17.78 -0.58
CA TYR A 118 3.99 16.38 -0.98
C TYR A 118 2.69 15.95 -1.65
N LEU A 119 1.53 16.30 -1.08
CA LEU A 119 0.22 15.96 -1.66
C LEU A 119 0.03 16.66 -3.00
N THR A 120 0.43 17.92 -3.12
CA THR A 120 0.33 18.70 -4.36
C THR A 120 1.23 18.11 -5.46
N GLU A 121 2.46 17.73 -5.12
CA GLU A 121 3.37 17.02 -6.04
C GLU A 121 2.78 15.68 -6.49
N LYS A 122 2.14 14.94 -5.57
CA LYS A 122 1.45 13.69 -5.90
C LYS A 122 0.23 13.90 -6.80
N ASP A 123 -0.62 14.88 -6.54
CA ASP A 123 -1.77 15.21 -7.40
C ASP A 123 -1.30 15.51 -8.84
N ASN A 124 -0.30 16.39 -8.97
CA ASN A 124 0.31 16.73 -10.27
C ASN A 124 0.92 15.50 -10.96
N PHE A 125 1.62 14.65 -10.20
CA PHE A 125 2.18 13.41 -10.74
C PHE A 125 1.11 12.46 -11.26
N ILE A 126 0.02 12.23 -10.51
CA ILE A 126 -1.08 11.36 -10.93
C ILE A 126 -1.78 11.93 -12.17
N ARG A 127 -2.07 13.23 -12.22
CA ARG A 127 -2.62 13.86 -13.45
C ARG A 127 -1.73 13.65 -14.66
N LYS A 128 -0.42 13.84 -14.50
CA LYS A 128 0.55 13.62 -15.57
C LYS A 128 0.58 12.15 -16.01
N LEU A 129 0.50 11.23 -15.06
CA LEU A 129 0.46 9.79 -15.31
C LEU A 129 -0.79 9.38 -16.10
N LYS A 130 -1.96 9.88 -15.70
CA LYS A 130 -3.25 9.69 -16.39
C LYS A 130 -3.18 10.18 -17.83
N ASN A 131 -2.76 11.43 -18.04
CA ASN A 131 -2.63 12.02 -19.37
C ASN A 131 -1.65 11.26 -20.29
N HIS A 132 -0.61 10.65 -19.72
CA HIS A 132 0.37 9.89 -20.51
C HIS A 132 -0.10 8.46 -20.84
N ASN A 133 -0.89 7.85 -19.94
CA ASN A 133 -1.54 6.54 -20.11
C ASN A 133 -0.61 5.39 -20.54
N LYS A 134 0.67 5.44 -20.15
CA LYS A 134 1.65 4.39 -20.45
C LYS A 134 2.63 4.22 -19.30
N ALA A 135 2.76 3.00 -18.81
CA ALA A 135 3.78 2.61 -17.85
C ALA A 135 4.17 1.14 -18.06
N TRP A 136 5.17 0.68 -17.31
CA TRP A 136 5.52 -0.73 -17.26
C TRP A 136 5.93 -1.14 -15.85
N VAL A 137 5.60 -2.38 -15.49
CA VAL A 137 6.10 -3.05 -14.30
C VAL A 137 7.30 -3.89 -14.70
N THR A 138 8.39 -3.79 -13.93
CA THR A 138 9.55 -4.66 -14.14
C THR A 138 9.57 -5.76 -13.09
N SER A 139 9.46 -6.99 -13.56
CA SER A 139 9.60 -8.18 -12.71
C SER A 139 10.99 -8.77 -12.92
N LYS A 140 11.95 -8.40 -12.08
CA LYS A 140 13.22 -9.13 -11.98
C LYS A 140 12.97 -10.47 -11.27
N ARG A 141 13.68 -11.53 -11.67
CA ARG A 141 13.82 -12.73 -10.85
C ARG A 141 14.50 -12.30 -9.56
N ASP A 142 13.73 -12.10 -8.51
CA ASP A 142 14.32 -11.92 -7.20
C ASP A 142 13.41 -12.62 -6.18
N TRP A 143 13.83 -13.85 -5.84
CA TRP A 143 13.63 -14.60 -4.57
C TRP A 143 12.48 -15.56 -4.34
N LEU A 144 11.58 -15.86 -5.29
CA LEU A 144 10.63 -16.97 -5.09
C LEU A 144 11.25 -18.33 -5.47
N LYS A 145 12.27 -18.79 -4.71
CA LYS A 145 12.29 -20.21 -4.37
C LYS A 145 11.20 -20.38 -3.33
N ASN A 146 9.97 -20.55 -3.79
CA ASN A 146 8.88 -20.89 -2.89
C ASN A 146 9.19 -22.29 -2.38
N VAL A 147 9.66 -22.38 -1.14
CA VAL A 147 9.74 -23.66 -0.44
C VAL A 147 8.48 -23.79 0.40
N ASP A 148 7.88 -24.98 0.44
CA ASP A 148 6.84 -25.26 1.45
C ASP A 148 7.45 -25.21 2.86
N ASP A 149 6.61 -25.36 3.89
CA ASP A 149 7.05 -25.39 5.30
C ASP A 149 8.08 -26.51 5.60
N LYS A 150 8.36 -27.39 4.63
CA LYS A 150 9.30 -28.51 4.70
C LYS A 150 10.53 -28.32 3.81
N GLY A 151 10.70 -27.17 3.17
CA GLY A 151 11.85 -26.89 2.31
C GLY A 151 11.71 -27.40 0.86
N ASN A 152 10.57 -27.93 0.46
CA ASN A 152 10.37 -28.45 -0.90
C ASN A 152 10.03 -27.33 -1.88
N GLU A 153 10.71 -27.30 -3.02
CA GLU A 153 10.45 -26.32 -4.07
C GLU A 153 9.02 -26.46 -4.64
N ILE A 154 8.19 -25.46 -4.39
CA ILE A 154 6.87 -25.28 -4.99
C ILE A 154 7.08 -24.76 -6.41
N LYS A 155 7.02 -25.68 -7.38
CA LYS A 155 6.99 -25.34 -8.81
C LYS A 155 5.64 -24.71 -9.14
N PHE A 156 5.62 -23.39 -9.34
CA PHE A 156 4.48 -22.74 -9.99
C PHE A 156 4.51 -23.08 -11.48
N ASN A 157 3.40 -23.58 -12.03
CA ASN A 157 3.24 -23.95 -13.45
C ASN A 157 3.34 -22.76 -14.44
N LYS A 158 3.73 -21.57 -13.99
CA LYS A 158 3.86 -20.37 -14.83
C LYS A 158 5.25 -19.80 -14.68
N THR A 159 6.14 -20.18 -15.58
CA THR A 159 7.45 -19.55 -15.74
C THR A 159 7.22 -18.12 -16.25
N PHE A 160 7.22 -17.13 -15.36
CA PHE A 160 7.28 -15.73 -15.80
C PHE A 160 8.61 -15.55 -16.56
N LYS A 161 8.54 -15.13 -17.82
CA LYS A 161 9.75 -14.88 -18.63
C LYS A 161 10.64 -13.87 -17.91
N LEU A 162 11.92 -14.21 -17.77
CA LEU A 162 12.98 -13.41 -17.18
C LEU A 162 12.94 -11.96 -17.70
N ASP A 163 13.07 -10.98 -16.81
CA ASP A 163 13.15 -9.55 -17.15
C ASP A 163 12.08 -9.07 -18.14
N SER A 164 10.88 -9.64 -18.04
CA SER A 164 9.76 -9.18 -18.84
C SER A 164 9.27 -7.84 -18.29
N ARG A 165 9.36 -6.81 -19.14
CA ARG A 165 8.62 -5.57 -18.95
C ARG A 165 7.18 -5.84 -19.33
N GLU A 166 6.29 -5.77 -18.35
CA GLU A 166 4.87 -5.82 -18.62
C GLU A 166 4.36 -4.40 -18.79
N ASN A 167 3.94 -4.06 -20.01
CA ASN A 167 3.31 -2.78 -20.29
C ASN A 167 1.92 -2.74 -19.65
N ILE A 168 1.60 -1.60 -19.06
CA ILE A 168 0.31 -1.32 -18.44
C ILE A 168 -0.20 0.03 -18.93
N THR A 169 -1.52 0.21 -18.88
CA THR A 169 -2.18 1.50 -19.06
C THR A 169 -2.58 2.06 -17.69
N ILE A 170 -2.96 3.33 -17.66
CA ILE A 170 -3.32 4.06 -16.44
C ILE A 170 -4.82 4.35 -16.50
N SER A 171 -5.54 4.04 -15.43
CA SER A 171 -6.97 4.38 -15.36
C SER A 171 -7.18 5.90 -15.39
N ASP A 172 -8.16 6.37 -16.16
CA ASP A 172 -8.62 7.76 -16.13
C ASP A 172 -9.25 8.15 -14.79
N ASP A 173 -9.59 7.17 -13.96
CA ASP A 173 -10.09 7.36 -12.59
C ASP A 173 -9.01 7.08 -11.53
N LEU A 174 -7.73 6.91 -11.92
CA LEU A 174 -6.67 6.63 -10.95
C LEU A 174 -6.56 7.78 -9.93
N GLU A 175 -6.59 7.41 -8.65
CA GLU A 175 -6.30 8.28 -7.51
C GLU A 175 -5.12 7.72 -6.70
N TYR A 176 -4.40 8.63 -6.04
CA TYR A 176 -3.42 8.33 -5.02
C TYR A 176 -4.10 8.31 -3.64
N HIS A 177 -4.08 7.15 -3.00
CA HIS A 177 -4.66 6.96 -1.68
C HIS A 177 -3.55 6.84 -0.63
N MET A 178 -3.36 7.89 0.16
CA MET A 178 -2.54 7.82 1.36
C MET A 178 -3.34 7.19 2.50
N VAL A 179 -2.93 6.00 2.95
CA VAL A 179 -3.55 5.27 4.04
C VAL A 179 -2.69 5.41 5.29
N VAL A 180 -3.17 6.17 6.25
CA VAL A 180 -2.50 6.40 7.54
C VAL A 180 -3.03 5.41 8.55
N VAL A 181 -2.18 4.52 9.07
CA VAL A 181 -2.64 3.50 10.03
C VAL A 181 -3.00 4.16 11.36
N PHE A 182 -2.09 4.94 11.95
CA PHE A 182 -2.29 5.60 13.24
C PHE A 182 -2.19 7.12 13.10
N GLY A 183 -3.30 7.84 13.31
CA GLY A 183 -3.34 9.31 13.25
C GLY A 183 -2.91 10.02 14.54
N GLY A 184 -2.96 9.32 15.68
CA GLY A 184 -2.87 9.93 17.02
C GLY A 184 -1.49 10.44 17.46
N ASN A 185 -0.52 10.55 16.56
CA ASN A 185 0.82 11.08 16.84
C ASN A 185 1.12 12.41 16.15
N MET A 186 0.18 12.93 15.37
CA MET A 186 0.21 14.28 14.79
C MET A 186 -0.72 15.18 15.61
N ASN A 187 -0.41 16.49 15.64
CA ASN A 187 -1.32 17.47 16.22
C ASN A 187 -2.66 17.44 15.44
N GLU A 188 -3.78 17.53 16.14
CA GLU A 188 -5.11 17.44 15.54
C GLU A 188 -5.36 18.54 14.49
N GLU A 189 -4.93 19.77 14.76
CA GLU A 189 -5.04 20.90 13.82
C GLU A 189 -4.20 20.66 12.56
N ASP A 190 -2.99 20.12 12.71
CA ASP A 190 -2.15 19.74 11.57
C ASP A 190 -2.81 18.63 10.74
N MET A 191 -3.42 17.63 11.39
CA MET A 191 -4.14 16.56 10.71
C MET A 191 -5.34 17.09 9.92
N ILE A 192 -6.16 17.94 10.54
CA ILE A 192 -7.32 18.58 9.89
C ILE A 192 -6.85 19.39 8.68
N ARG A 193 -5.85 20.26 8.84
CA ARG A 193 -5.30 21.05 7.73
C ARG A 193 -4.81 20.17 6.58
N ASN A 194 -4.14 19.06 6.88
CA ASN A 194 -3.64 18.14 5.87
C ASN A 194 -4.77 17.41 5.13
N ILE A 195 -5.84 17.03 5.83
CA ILE A 195 -7.04 16.44 5.25
C ILE A 195 -7.75 17.47 4.37
N ASP A 196 -7.88 18.71 4.82
CA ASP A 196 -8.50 19.80 4.06
C ASP A 196 -7.75 20.07 2.76
N VAL A 197 -6.42 20.17 2.82
CA VAL A 197 -5.57 20.28 1.63
C VAL A 197 -5.84 19.10 0.69
N ALA A 198 -5.82 17.86 1.18
CA ALA A 198 -6.09 16.69 0.36
C ALA A 198 -7.48 16.73 -0.31
N ASN A 199 -8.50 17.24 0.38
CA ASN A 199 -9.85 17.38 -0.15
C ASN A 199 -9.96 18.43 -1.27
N THR A 200 -9.04 19.41 -1.33
CA THR A 200 -8.97 20.35 -2.47
C THR A 200 -8.33 19.74 -3.72
N LEU A 201 -7.61 18.61 -3.57
CA LEU A 201 -6.90 17.94 -4.65
C LEU A 201 -7.81 16.93 -5.35
N SER A 202 -7.67 16.82 -6.67
CA SER A 202 -8.56 15.98 -7.48
C SER A 202 -8.21 14.50 -7.44
N CYS A 203 -6.92 14.18 -7.35
CA CYS A 203 -6.36 12.84 -7.54
C CYS A 203 -5.75 12.28 -6.25
N VAL A 204 -6.00 12.91 -5.09
CA VAL A 204 -5.39 12.53 -3.81
C VAL A 204 -6.46 12.35 -2.74
N ARG A 205 -6.36 11.26 -1.98
CA ARG A 205 -7.20 11.00 -0.81
C ARG A 205 -6.34 10.59 0.38
N ILE A 206 -6.72 11.02 1.57
CA ILE A 206 -6.12 10.57 2.83
C ILE A 206 -7.18 9.81 3.62
N ASN A 207 -6.83 8.62 4.10
CA ASN A 207 -7.69 7.82 4.97
C ASN A 207 -6.92 7.44 6.23
N VAL A 208 -7.40 7.87 7.40
CA VAL A 208 -6.82 7.54 8.70
C VAL A 208 -7.59 6.37 9.31
N LEU A 209 -6.96 5.21 9.46
CA LEU A 209 -7.64 3.97 9.85
C LEU A 209 -7.91 3.86 11.35
N TYR A 210 -7.02 4.43 12.17
CA TYR A 210 -7.10 4.37 13.63
C TYR A 210 -6.71 5.70 14.26
N GLU A 211 -7.66 6.30 14.96
CA GLU A 211 -7.53 7.60 15.62
C GLU A 211 -8.32 7.60 16.93
N ASN A 212 -7.94 8.44 17.89
CA ASN A 212 -8.65 8.54 19.19
C ASN A 212 -8.86 7.19 19.89
N LYS A 213 -7.89 6.27 19.73
CA LYS A 213 -7.90 4.89 20.23
C LYS A 213 -9.04 4.02 19.66
N GLN A 214 -9.64 4.38 18.54
CA GLN A 214 -10.74 3.68 17.89
C GLN A 214 -10.48 3.44 16.40
N ILE A 215 -11.12 2.43 15.83
CA ILE A 215 -11.10 2.16 14.39
C ILE A 215 -12.02 3.17 13.71
N ASN A 216 -11.50 3.91 12.72
CA ASN A 216 -12.30 4.83 11.92
C ASN A 216 -13.02 4.04 10.81
N ASN A 217 -14.29 3.71 11.06
CA ASN A 217 -15.11 2.96 10.10
C ASN A 217 -15.29 3.69 8.77
N LYS A 218 -15.43 5.02 8.78
CA LYS A 218 -15.61 5.83 7.58
C LYS A 218 -14.39 5.77 6.66
N ALA A 219 -13.18 5.74 7.22
CA ALA A 219 -11.95 5.56 6.44
C ALA A 219 -11.92 4.20 5.72
N PHE A 220 -12.39 3.14 6.37
CA PHE A 220 -12.54 1.82 5.74
C PHE A 220 -13.63 1.81 4.67
N GLU A 221 -14.78 2.43 4.93
CA GLU A 221 -15.87 2.59 3.95
C GLU A 221 -15.40 3.35 2.70
N ASN A 222 -14.60 4.40 2.87
CA ASN A 222 -14.00 5.14 1.76
C ASN A 222 -13.09 4.24 0.91
N ILE A 223 -12.23 3.45 1.57
CA ILE A 223 -11.36 2.47 0.87
C ILE A 223 -12.21 1.43 0.13
N HIS A 224 -13.27 0.92 0.75
CA HIS A 224 -14.18 -0.03 0.11
C HIS A 224 -14.93 0.57 -1.07
N MET A 225 -15.34 1.84 -0.95
CA MET A 225 -16.05 2.55 -2.00
C MET A 225 -15.17 2.71 -3.26
N VAL A 226 -13.90 3.06 -3.09
CA VAL A 226 -12.98 3.18 -4.24
C VAL A 226 -12.66 1.82 -4.87
N LEU A 227 -12.64 0.76 -4.07
CA LEU A 227 -12.46 -0.62 -4.53
C LEU A 227 -13.73 -1.22 -5.16
N LYS A 228 -14.91 -0.64 -4.92
CA LYS A 228 -16.21 -1.16 -5.36
C LYS A 228 -16.29 -1.47 -6.87
N PRO A 229 -15.73 -0.65 -7.79
CA PRO A 229 -15.74 -0.95 -9.22
C PRO A 229 -15.05 -2.27 -9.57
N LEU A 230 -14.17 -2.79 -8.72
CA LEU A 230 -13.48 -4.07 -8.92
C LEU A 230 -14.22 -5.29 -8.38
N LEU A 231 -15.30 -5.12 -7.59
CA LEU A 231 -16.02 -6.26 -6.98
C LEU A 231 -16.75 -7.15 -7.99
N GLY A 232 -16.80 -6.76 -9.27
CA GLY A 232 -17.57 -7.43 -10.30
C GLY A 232 -19.06 -7.09 -10.17
N THR A 233 -19.71 -6.91 -11.32
CA THR A 233 -21.18 -7.02 -11.43
C THR A 233 -21.59 -8.48 -11.50
#